data_AF-A0A3P7K499-F1
#
_entry.id   AF-A0A3P7K499-F1
#
_cell.length_a   1.000
_cell.length_b   1.000
_cell.length_c   1.000
_cell.angle_alpha   90.00
_cell.angle_beta   90.00
_cell.angle_gamma   90.00
#
_symmetry.space_group_name_H-M   'P 1'
#
loop_
_entity.id
_entity.type
_entity.pdbx_description
1 polymer ?
#
loop_
_entity_poly.entity_id
_entity_poly.type
_entity_poly.pdbx_seq_one_letter_code
_entity_poly.pdbx_strand_id
1 'polypeptide(L)'
;GAVQFVRCMRSNQERETLKFCPQIVVRQLRSLSLLATTNNHRLGFPYRESFERFAMRFRCLLPLDIARYQTAYELSKDILEQQGNKFHQHYRLGKYFH
;
A
#
# COMPACT_ATOMS: atom_id res chain seq x y z
N GLY A 1 -1.03 -5.79 -20.43
CA GLY A 1 -0.90 -4.33 -20.31
C GLY A 1 -1.59 -3.87 -19.05
N ALA A 2 -0.97 -2.99 -18.27
CA ALA A 2 -1.61 -2.45 -17.06
C ALA A 2 -2.81 -1.56 -17.44
N VAL A 3 -3.97 -1.81 -16.84
CA VAL A 3 -5.17 -1.00 -17.08
C VAL A 3 -5.06 0.27 -16.24
N GLN A 4 -5.17 1.44 -16.88
CA GLN A 4 -5.24 2.73 -16.19
C GLN A 4 -6.69 3.19 -16.09
N PHE A 5 -7.14 3.53 -14.89
CA PHE A 5 -8.47 4.08 -14.63
C PHE A 5 -8.35 5.56 -14.30
N VAL A 6 -8.92 6.42 -15.15
CA VAL A 6 -9.01 7.87 -14.89
C VAL A 6 -10.46 8.22 -14.52
N ARG A 7 -10.64 9.02 -13.47
CA ARG A 7 -11.93 9.55 -13.02
C ARG A 7 -11.79 11.05 -12.74
N CYS A 8 -12.35 11.88 -13.62
CA CYS A 8 -12.36 13.32 -13.43
C CYS A 8 -13.33 13.72 -12.31
N MET A 9 -13.01 14.78 -11.56
CA MET A 9 -13.88 15.34 -10.53
C MET A 9 -14.04 16.84 -10.72
N ARG A 10 -15.27 17.32 -10.52
CA ARG A 10 -15.56 18.75 -10.43
C ARG A 10 -15.26 19.26 -9.03
N SER A 11 -14.48 20.34 -8.90
CA SER A 11 -14.09 20.94 -7.62
C SER A 11 -15.20 21.76 -6.96
N ASN A 12 -16.04 22.45 -7.74
CA ASN A 12 -17.17 23.27 -7.29
C ASN A 12 -18.27 23.36 -8.37
N GLN A 13 -19.51 23.71 -8.03
CA GLN A 13 -20.62 23.77 -9.00
C GLN A 13 -20.52 24.97 -9.93
N GLU A 14 -19.96 26.08 -9.44
CA GLU A 14 -19.91 27.37 -10.10
C GLU A 14 -18.84 27.45 -11.21
N ARG A 15 -18.02 26.39 -11.35
CA ARG A 15 -16.88 26.30 -12.28
C ARG A 15 -15.82 27.39 -12.03
N GLU A 16 -15.75 27.90 -10.81
CA GLU A 16 -14.78 28.91 -10.41
C GLU A 16 -13.39 28.27 -10.27
N THR A 17 -12.36 29.00 -10.70
CA THR A 17 -10.97 28.62 -10.49
C THR A 17 -10.62 28.76 -9.01
N LEU A 18 -9.66 27.95 -8.54
CA LEU A 18 -9.14 27.99 -7.16
C LEU A 18 -10.18 27.78 -6.03
N LYS A 19 -11.40 27.34 -6.36
CA LYS A 19 -12.44 27.03 -5.38
C LYS A 19 -12.65 25.53 -5.24
N PHE A 20 -12.69 25.07 -3.99
CA PHE A 20 -12.93 23.68 -3.63
C PHE A 20 -14.14 23.55 -2.73
N CYS A 21 -15.10 22.72 -3.11
CA CYS A 21 -16.30 22.42 -2.34
C CYS A 21 -16.27 20.95 -1.89
N PRO A 22 -15.92 20.67 -0.61
CA PRO A 22 -15.79 19.31 -0.10
C PRO A 22 -17.05 18.47 -0.29
N GLN A 23 -18.23 19.08 -0.13
CA GLN A 23 -19.52 18.39 -0.25
C GLN A 23 -19.74 17.82 -1.65
N ILE A 24 -19.35 18.56 -2.68
CA ILE A 24 -19.45 18.15 -4.09
C ILE A 24 -18.47 17.03 -4.40
N VAL A 25 -17.23 17.13 -3.90
CA VAL A 25 -16.21 16.09 -4.11
C VAL A 25 -16.56 14.80 -3.37
N VAL A 26 -17.04 14.88 -2.12
CA VAL A 26 -17.47 13.70 -1.35
C VAL A 26 -18.64 12.98 -2.01
N ARG A 27 -19.62 13.72 -2.55
CA ARG A 27 -20.74 13.12 -3.31
C ARG A 27 -20.23 12.37 -4.55
N GLN A 28 -19.30 12.97 -5.31
CA GLN A 28 -18.70 12.32 -6.47
C GLN A 28 -17.86 11.08 -6.08
N LEU A 29 -17.10 11.14 -4.99
CA LEU A 29 -16.35 9.97 -4.48
C LEU A 29 -17.26 8.79 -4.16
N ARG A 30 -18.45 9.06 -3.58
CA ARG A 30 -19.45 8.04 -3.28
C ARG A 30 -20.13 7.51 -4.55
N SER A 31 -20.55 8.38 -5.47
CA SER A 31 -21.27 7.96 -6.69
C SER A 31 -20.38 7.21 -7.68
N LEU A 32 -19.09 7.52 -7.72
CA LEU A 32 -18.11 6.84 -8.58
C LEU A 32 -17.58 5.54 -7.95
N SER A 33 -18.11 5.13 -6.80
CA SER A 33 -17.67 3.96 -6.04
C SER A 33 -16.18 3.95 -5.71
N LEU A 34 -15.52 5.11 -5.72
CA LEU A 34 -14.08 5.21 -5.44
C LEU A 34 -13.76 4.75 -4.02
N LEU A 35 -14.67 5.00 -3.07
CA LEU A 35 -14.58 4.50 -1.69
C LEU A 35 -14.83 2.99 -1.58
N ALA A 36 -15.69 2.43 -2.43
CA ALA A 36 -15.92 0.98 -2.45
C ALA A 36 -14.73 0.23 -3.06
N THR A 37 -14.09 0.82 -4.08
CA THR A 37 -12.84 0.29 -4.65
C THR A 37 -11.73 0.31 -3.62
N THR A 38 -11.53 1.40 -2.87
CA THR A 38 -10.52 1.42 -1.79
C THR A 38 -10.85 0.44 -0.68
N ASN A 39 -12.12 0.27 -0.30
CA ASN A 39 -12.53 -0.70 0.72
C ASN A 39 -12.37 -2.16 0.28
N ASN A 40 -12.66 -2.52 -0.98
CA ASN A 40 -12.39 -3.88 -1.48
C ASN A 40 -10.88 -4.18 -1.54
N HIS A 41 -10.04 -3.19 -1.87
CA HIS A 41 -8.59 -3.33 -1.78
C HIS A 41 -8.10 -3.55 -0.34
N ARG A 42 -8.83 -3.06 0.67
CA ARG A 42 -8.51 -3.29 2.10
C ARG A 42 -8.78 -4.72 2.57
N LEU A 43 -9.63 -5.49 1.88
CA LEU A 43 -9.91 -6.89 2.25
C LEU A 43 -8.78 -7.86 1.80
N GLY A 44 -7.82 -7.38 1.00
CA GLY A 44 -6.63 -8.13 0.58
C GLY A 44 -5.32 -7.48 1.04
N PHE A 45 -4.21 -7.83 0.37
CA PHE A 45 -2.89 -7.21 0.55
C PHE A 45 -2.58 -6.29 -0.65
N PRO A 46 -3.06 -5.03 -0.65
CA PRO A 46 -2.96 -4.13 -1.80
C PRO A 46 -1.52 -3.63 -2.01
N TYR A 47 -0.74 -3.55 -0.92
CA TYR A 47 0.68 -3.28 -0.99
C TYR A 47 1.45 -4.55 -1.29
N ARG A 48 2.24 -4.53 -2.36
CA ARG A 48 3.17 -5.59 -2.74
C ARG A 48 4.51 -4.95 -3.03
N GLU A 49 5.56 -5.48 -2.42
CA GLU A 49 6.93 -5.02 -2.61
C GLU A 49 7.84 -6.25 -2.73
N SER A 50 8.90 -6.14 -3.53
CA SER A 50 9.86 -7.23 -3.66
C SER A 50 10.68 -7.36 -2.38
N PHE A 51 11.16 -8.58 -2.10
CA PHE A 51 11.97 -8.82 -0.91
C PHE A 51 13.25 -7.98 -0.93
N GLU A 52 13.86 -7.76 -2.10
CA GLU A 52 15.08 -6.95 -2.25
C GLU A 52 14.84 -5.49 -1.84
N ARG A 53 13.74 -4.89 -2.32
CA ARG A 53 13.41 -3.49 -1.98
C ARG A 53 13.06 -3.36 -0.50
N PHE A 54 12.27 -4.29 0.02
CA PHE A 54 11.89 -4.30 1.43
C PHE A 54 13.12 -4.47 2.33
N ALA A 55 13.95 -5.48 2.09
CA ALA A 55 15.15 -5.74 2.87
C ALA A 55 16.15 -4.58 2.78
N MET A 56 16.38 -4.01 1.60
CA MET A 56 17.25 -2.83 1.44
C MET A 56 16.78 -1.67 2.30
N ARG A 57 15.46 -1.44 2.38
CA ARG A 57 14.86 -0.35 3.15
C ARG A 57 14.88 -0.59 4.66
N PHE A 58 14.66 -1.82 5.09
CA PHE A 58 14.37 -2.13 6.50
C PHE A 58 15.43 -2.98 7.21
N ARG A 59 16.51 -3.39 6.54
CA ARG A 59 17.63 -4.15 7.18
C ARG A 59 18.24 -3.47 8.39
N CYS A 60 18.11 -2.15 8.52
CA CYS A 60 18.59 -1.39 9.69
C CYS A 60 17.82 -1.70 10.98
N LEU A 61 16.68 -2.39 10.90
CA LEU A 61 15.93 -2.87 12.05
C LEU A 61 16.53 -4.15 12.66
N LEU A 62 17.47 -4.79 11.97
CA LEU A 62 18.16 -5.98 12.45
C LEU A 62 19.59 -5.64 12.90
N PRO A 63 20.16 -6.42 13.84
CA PRO A 63 21.59 -6.40 14.12
C PRO A 63 22.44 -6.58 12.86
N LEU A 64 23.54 -5.84 12.77
CA LEU A 64 24.41 -5.80 11.57
C LEU A 64 24.94 -7.17 11.16
N ASP A 65 25.21 -8.05 12.13
CA ASP A 65 25.74 -9.40 11.88
C ASP A 65 24.71 -10.29 11.17
N ILE A 66 23.43 -10.13 11.50
CA ILE A 66 22.31 -10.85 10.87
C ILE A 66 22.09 -10.31 9.44
N ALA A 67 22.18 -9.00 9.27
CA ALA A 67 21.95 -8.31 8.00
C ALA A 67 22.94 -8.66 6.87
N ARG A 68 24.10 -9.28 7.20
CA ARG A 68 25.19 -9.53 6.25
C ARG A 68 25.16 -10.90 5.56
N TYR A 69 24.60 -11.91 6.21
CA TYR A 69 24.69 -13.30 5.75
C TYR A 69 23.36 -13.89 5.26
N GLN A 70 22.27 -13.14 5.41
CA GLN A 70 20.92 -13.58 5.06
C GLN A 70 20.51 -13.10 3.66
N THR A 71 19.64 -13.89 3.04
CA THR A 71 18.92 -13.52 1.82
C THR A 71 17.91 -12.40 2.09
N ALA A 72 17.49 -11.69 1.04
CA ALA A 72 16.46 -10.66 1.17
C ALA A 72 15.12 -11.22 1.73
N TYR A 73 14.81 -12.48 1.43
CA TYR A 73 13.65 -13.18 1.98
C TYR A 73 13.77 -13.40 3.48
N GLU A 74 14.89 -13.95 3.94
CA GLU A 74 15.15 -14.19 5.37
C GLU A 74 15.14 -12.88 6.16
N LEU A 75 15.81 -11.84 5.65
CA LEU A 75 15.77 -10.51 6.27
C LEU A 75 14.34 -9.99 6.38
N SER A 76 13.55 -10.09 5.31
CA SER A 76 12.16 -9.63 5.30
C SER A 76 11.30 -10.41 6.30
N LYS A 77 11.51 -11.72 6.40
CA LYS A 77 10.81 -12.58 7.35
C LYS A 77 11.15 -12.20 8.78
N ASP A 78 12.43 -12.09 9.12
CA ASP A 78 12.90 -11.76 10.47
C ASP A 78 12.41 -10.37 10.91
N ILE A 79 12.50 -9.36 10.02
CA ILE A 79 11.98 -8.01 10.27
C ILE A 79 10.49 -8.06 10.62
N LEU A 80 9.69 -8.84 9.87
CA LEU A 80 8.25 -8.92 10.06
C LEU A 80 7.87 -9.72 11.32
N GLU A 81 8.56 -10.82 11.60
CA GLU A 81 8.31 -11.65 12.79
C GLU A 81 8.65 -10.88 14.08
N GLN A 82 9.70 -10.07 14.07
CA GLN A 82 10.09 -9.22 15.22
C GLN A 82 9.06 -8.13 15.56
N GLN A 83 8.12 -7.78 14.66
CA GLN A 83 7.05 -6.82 14.97
C GLN A 83 6.02 -7.39 15.97
N GLY A 84 6.06 -8.71 16.20
CA GLY A 84 5.23 -9.40 17.18
C GLY A 84 3.88 -9.90 16.63
N ASN A 85 3.25 -10.77 17.43
CA ASN A 85 2.08 -11.55 17.03
C ASN A 85 0.86 -10.72 16.62
N LYS A 86 0.76 -9.46 17.09
CA LYS A 86 -0.33 -8.54 16.72
C LYS A 86 -0.44 -8.30 15.20
N PHE A 87 0.67 -8.41 14.47
CA PHE A 87 0.72 -8.08 13.04
C PHE A 87 0.74 -9.29 12.11
N HIS A 88 0.72 -10.52 12.62
CA HIS A 88 0.80 -11.76 11.82
C HIS A 88 -0.31 -11.89 10.77
N GLN A 89 -1.48 -11.28 11.02
CA GLN A 89 -2.60 -11.28 10.07
C GLN A 89 -2.50 -10.16 9.03
N HIS A 90 -1.62 -9.18 9.23
CA HIS A 90 -1.49 -7.99 8.39
C HIS A 90 -0.49 -8.13 7.25
N TYR A 91 0.21 -9.27 7.17
CA TYR A 91 1.09 -9.58 6.04
C TYR A 91 0.95 -11.03 5.58
N ARG A 92 1.44 -11.27 4.36
CA ARG A 92 1.70 -12.61 3.80
C ARG A 92 3.03 -12.55 3.07
N LEU A 93 3.89 -13.52 3.30
CA LEU A 93 5.10 -13.72 2.51
C LEU A 93 4.70 -14.48 1.24
N GLY A 94 4.81 -13.81 0.10
CA GLY A 94 4.53 -14.44 -1.20
C GLY A 94 5.58 -15.51 -1.53
N LYS A 95 5.17 -16.58 -2.21
CA LYS A 95 6.10 -17.53 -2.83
C LYS A 95 6.57 -16.90 -4.14
N TYR A 96 7.78 -16.34 -4.14
CA TYR A 96 8.59 -15.92 -5.29
C TYR A 96 7.82 -15.23 -6.45
N PHE A 97 7.91 -13.90 -6.54
CA PHE A 97 7.67 -13.20 -7.80
C PHE A 97 9.02 -13.08 -8.53
N HIS A 98 9.17 -13.82 -9.64
CA HIS A 98 10.02 -13.33 -10.73
C HIS A 98 9.30 -12.19 -11.45
#